data_AF-A0A0A2ESF0-F1
#
_entry.id   AF-A0A0A2ESF0-F1
#
_cell.length_a   1.000
_cell.length_b   1.000
_cell.length_c   1.000
_cell.angle_alpha   90.00
_cell.angle_beta   90.00
_cell.angle_gamma   90.00
#
_symmetry.space_group_name_H-M   'P 1'
#
loop_
_entity.id
_entity.type
_entity.pdbx_description
1 polymer ?
#
loop_
_entity_poly.entity_id
_entity_poly.type
_entity_poly.pdbx_seq_one_letter_code
_entity_poly.pdbx_strand_id
1 'polypeptide(L)'
;MNNKDSTALTLEQTAGKNSTQYQSGGNMTVNNYNSQPKPYTQYLKLVEEFEQELKNGDIEFREFIDKIQHYTATIDGFVGLEPKLTEAGFGNDIDWAQQMKEYYYKKITENNLSKATQKIHAFLLARICVLFNLHIKGAVNDGVSKDVIREMIIGKVIQPVQDMLGENNVLNLYDDDITAMIYFLTGNCHIRWK
;
A
#
# COMPACT_ATOMS: atom_id res chain seq x y z
N MET A 1 -56.21 20.10 -25.64
CA MET A 1 -56.31 18.85 -24.84
C MET A 1 -54.99 18.11 -25.02
N ASN A 2 -54.12 17.88 -24.04
CA ASN A 2 -54.09 18.22 -22.62
C ASN A 2 -52.62 18.30 -22.20
N ASN A 3 -52.37 19.25 -21.29
CA ASN A 3 -51.15 19.40 -20.50
C ASN A 3 -50.72 18.08 -19.84
N LYS A 4 -49.42 17.89 -19.69
CA LYS A 4 -48.86 17.29 -18.48
C LYS A 4 -47.76 18.19 -17.93
N ASP A 5 -48.21 19.03 -17.01
CA ASP A 5 -47.42 19.84 -16.11
C ASP A 5 -46.39 18.98 -15.38
N SER A 6 -45.10 19.28 -15.60
CA SER A 6 -44.05 18.83 -14.69
C SER A 6 -44.06 19.80 -13.51
N THR A 7 -44.55 19.30 -12.39
CA THR A 7 -44.67 20.02 -11.12
C THR A 7 -43.28 20.39 -10.63
N ALA A 8 -42.92 21.68 -10.74
CA ALA A 8 -41.79 22.23 -10.01
C ALA A 8 -42.12 22.14 -8.52
N LEU A 9 -41.37 21.33 -7.78
CA LEU A 9 -41.37 21.35 -6.32
C LEU A 9 -40.62 22.62 -5.87
N THR A 10 -41.34 23.73 -5.78
CA THR A 10 -40.86 24.95 -5.13
C THR A 10 -40.85 24.69 -3.62
N LEU A 11 -39.67 24.38 -3.08
CA LEU A 11 -39.45 24.45 -1.64
C LEU A 11 -39.37 25.92 -1.25
N GLU A 12 -40.50 26.49 -0.83
CA GLU A 12 -40.52 27.81 -0.21
C GLU A 12 -39.78 27.75 1.14
N GLN A 13 -38.57 28.31 1.18
CA GLN A 13 -37.92 28.63 2.44
C GLN A 13 -38.54 29.91 2.99
N THR A 14 -39.46 29.77 3.94
CA THR A 14 -39.95 30.90 4.72
C THR A 14 -38.88 31.32 5.71
N ALA A 15 -38.21 32.45 5.43
CA ALA A 15 -37.26 33.05 6.36
C ALA A 15 -37.98 33.48 7.65
N GLY A 16 -37.43 33.09 8.80
CA GLY A 16 -37.92 33.51 10.11
C GLY A 16 -37.93 35.03 10.25
N LYS A 17 -38.97 35.55 10.89
CA LYS A 17 -39.13 36.96 11.22
C LYS A 17 -37.90 37.45 12.00
N ASN A 18 -37.28 38.54 11.52
CA ASN A 18 -36.14 39.30 12.07
C ASN A 18 -34.71 38.92 11.63
N SER A 19 -34.45 38.78 10.32
CA SER A 19 -33.08 38.96 9.80
C SER A 19 -33.05 39.99 8.67
N THR A 20 -32.16 40.97 8.81
CA THR A 20 -31.84 41.97 7.79
C THR A 20 -31.12 41.29 6.63
N GLN A 21 -31.69 41.39 5.42
CA GLN A 21 -31.08 40.81 4.22
C GLN A 21 -29.87 41.65 3.77
N TYR A 22 -28.69 41.02 3.76
CA TYR A 22 -27.57 41.44 2.92
C TYR A 22 -27.45 40.45 1.75
N GLN A 23 -27.91 40.83 0.56
CA GLN A 23 -27.66 40.07 -0.66
C GLN A 23 -26.23 40.37 -1.15
N SER A 24 -25.32 39.40 -1.00
CA SER A 24 -24.07 39.36 -1.77
C SER A 24 -24.27 38.40 -2.94
N GLY A 25 -24.33 38.96 -4.16
CA GLY A 25 -24.52 38.23 -5.42
C GLY A 25 -23.26 37.50 -5.88
N GLY A 26 -22.79 36.52 -5.09
CA GLY A 26 -21.73 35.59 -5.49
C GLY A 26 -22.33 34.31 -6.05
N ASN A 27 -22.00 33.94 -7.28
CA ASN A 27 -22.26 32.59 -7.79
C ASN A 27 -21.48 31.57 -6.94
N MET A 28 -22.18 30.89 -6.04
CA MET A 28 -21.62 29.79 -5.27
C MET A 28 -21.56 28.56 -6.17
N THR A 29 -20.39 28.28 -6.76
CA THR A 29 -20.11 26.94 -7.29
C THR A 29 -19.97 26.00 -6.10
N VAL A 30 -21.05 25.31 -5.75
CA VAL A 30 -21.04 24.22 -4.79
C VAL A 30 -20.28 23.06 -5.43
N ASN A 31 -18.98 22.96 -5.17
CA ASN A 31 -18.21 21.77 -5.50
C ASN A 31 -18.68 20.67 -4.55
N ASN A 32 -19.62 19.85 -5.04
CA ASN A 32 -20.14 18.70 -4.32
C ASN A 32 -19.08 17.59 -4.32
N TYR A 33 -18.05 17.72 -3.49
CA TYR A 33 -17.07 16.67 -3.25
C TYR A 33 -17.69 15.58 -2.37
N ASN A 34 -18.63 14.83 -2.94
CA ASN A 34 -19.05 13.56 -2.36
C ASN A 34 -18.02 12.49 -2.70
N SER A 35 -16.76 12.69 -2.29
CA SER A 35 -15.71 11.71 -2.39
C SER A 35 -15.52 11.10 -1.01
N GLN A 36 -16.12 9.92 -0.79
CA GLN A 36 -15.66 9.04 0.28
C GLN A 36 -14.12 8.98 0.19
N PRO A 37 -13.38 9.18 1.28
CA PRO A 37 -11.93 9.11 1.24
C PRO A 37 -11.55 7.75 0.68
N LYS A 38 -10.92 7.73 -0.50
CA LYS A 38 -10.47 6.48 -1.12
C LYS A 38 -9.60 5.76 -0.09
N PRO A 39 -9.80 4.45 0.13
CA PRO A 39 -8.85 3.70 0.96
C PRO A 39 -7.45 3.89 0.35
N TYR A 40 -6.46 4.14 1.20
CA TYR A 40 -5.05 4.31 0.82
C TYR A 40 -4.68 5.65 0.13
N THR A 41 -5.19 6.78 0.63
CA THR A 41 -4.84 8.14 0.16
C THR A 41 -3.34 8.41 0.04
N GLN A 42 -2.53 7.87 0.94
CA GLN A 42 -1.08 8.02 0.89
C GLN A 42 -0.44 7.30 -0.31
N TYR A 43 -0.93 6.10 -0.66
CA TYR A 43 -0.44 5.38 -1.84
C TYR A 43 -0.75 6.14 -3.12
N LEU A 44 -1.99 6.61 -3.26
CA LEU A 44 -2.44 7.35 -4.45
C LEU A 44 -1.62 8.63 -4.68
N LYS A 45 -1.23 9.32 -3.59
CA LYS A 45 -0.33 10.47 -3.69
C LYS A 45 1.05 10.09 -4.26
N LEU A 46 1.58 8.94 -3.86
CA LEU A 46 2.86 8.45 -4.37
C LEU A 46 2.78 8.04 -5.85
N VAL A 47 1.63 7.49 -6.27
CA VAL A 47 1.34 7.21 -7.68
C VAL A 47 1.31 8.50 -8.50
N GLU A 48 0.64 9.54 -8.02
CA GLU A 48 0.61 10.84 -8.69
C GLU A 48 2.01 11.45 -8.81
N GLU A 49 2.81 11.41 -7.74
CA GLU A 49 4.21 11.85 -7.75
C GLU A 49 5.03 11.08 -8.81
N PHE A 50 4.82 9.76 -8.93
CA PHE A 50 5.48 8.93 -9.93
C PHE A 50 5.08 9.30 -11.37
N GLU A 51 3.78 9.47 -11.64
CA GLU A 51 3.32 9.88 -12.96
C GLU A 51 3.84 11.27 -13.36
N GLN A 52 3.99 12.18 -12.40
CA GLN A 52 4.60 13.50 -12.63
C GLN A 52 6.09 13.38 -12.98
N GLU A 53 6.85 12.56 -12.24
CA GLU A 53 8.26 12.28 -12.57
C GLU A 53 8.41 11.71 -13.98
N LEU A 54 7.52 10.78 -14.38
CA LEU A 54 7.49 10.22 -15.75
C LEU A 54 7.21 11.30 -16.81
N LYS A 55 6.20 12.16 -16.57
CA LYS A 55 5.80 13.22 -17.52
C LYS A 55 6.89 14.28 -17.71
N ASN A 56 7.60 14.61 -16.64
CA ASN A 56 8.65 15.63 -16.68
C ASN A 56 9.98 15.09 -17.24
N GLY A 57 10.11 13.77 -17.39
CA GLY A 57 11.38 13.14 -17.76
C GLY A 57 12.42 13.17 -16.64
N ASP A 58 12.01 13.45 -15.39
CA ASP A 58 12.86 13.55 -14.20
C ASP A 58 13.26 12.16 -13.65
N ILE A 59 13.36 11.17 -14.54
CA ILE A 59 13.76 9.79 -14.20
C ILE A 59 15.28 9.77 -14.11
N GLU A 60 15.82 10.42 -13.09
CA GLU A 60 17.23 10.31 -12.75
C GLU A 60 17.43 9.20 -11.72
N PHE A 61 18.44 8.37 -11.96
CA PHE A 61 18.90 7.36 -11.01
C PHE A 61 19.43 8.08 -9.77
N ARG A 62 18.85 7.79 -8.59
CA ARG A 62 19.23 8.41 -7.33
C ARG A 62 19.61 7.36 -6.30
N GLU A 63 20.48 7.74 -5.36
CA GLU A 63 20.75 6.94 -4.17
C GLU A 63 19.44 6.60 -3.44
N PHE A 64 19.44 5.48 -2.70
CA PHE A 64 18.27 5.08 -1.93
C PHE A 64 17.87 6.16 -0.93
N ILE A 65 16.59 6.50 -0.87
CA ILE A 65 16.04 7.34 0.19
C ILE A 65 16.18 6.63 1.54
N ASP A 66 16.36 7.38 2.63
CA ASP A 66 16.58 6.87 3.99
C ASP A 66 15.59 5.75 4.39
N LYS A 67 14.33 5.88 3.97
CA LYS A 67 13.28 4.91 4.30
C LYS A 67 13.43 3.58 3.55
N ILE A 68 13.90 3.59 2.30
CA ILE A 68 14.28 2.35 1.61
C ILE A 68 15.57 1.81 2.24
N GLN A 69 16.56 2.68 2.48
CA GLN A 69 17.83 2.27 3.07
C GLN A 69 17.61 1.50 4.37
N HIS A 70 16.66 1.97 5.20
CA HIS A 70 16.24 1.26 6.41
C HIS A 70 15.84 -0.19 6.14
N TYR A 71 14.99 -0.46 5.15
CA TYR A 71 14.52 -1.82 4.84
C TYR A 71 15.53 -2.68 4.09
N THR A 72 16.48 -2.05 3.40
CA THR A 72 17.59 -2.75 2.72
C THR A 72 18.75 -3.05 3.66
N ALA A 73 18.87 -2.31 4.77
CA ALA A 73 19.90 -2.54 5.76
C ALA A 73 19.60 -3.81 6.56
N THR A 74 20.64 -4.59 6.82
CA THR A 74 20.53 -5.72 7.75
C THR A 74 20.63 -5.19 9.18
N ILE A 75 19.64 -5.52 10.02
CA ILE A 75 19.67 -5.13 11.45
C ILE A 75 20.66 -6.01 12.22
N ASP A 76 21.40 -5.39 13.15
CA ASP A 76 22.43 -6.00 13.99
C ASP A 76 21.90 -7.17 14.86
N GLY A 77 22.73 -8.20 15.10
CA GLY A 77 22.31 -9.48 15.71
C GLY A 77 21.67 -10.46 14.72
N PHE A 78 22.19 -10.49 13.49
CA PHE A 78 21.62 -11.17 12.33
C PHE A 78 21.39 -12.68 12.53
N VAL A 79 20.12 -13.08 12.55
CA VAL A 79 19.68 -14.43 12.21
C VAL A 79 19.15 -14.38 10.78
N GLY A 80 19.74 -15.19 9.91
CA GLY A 80 19.38 -15.23 8.49
C GLY A 80 17.95 -15.68 8.22
N LEU A 81 17.59 -15.75 6.94
CA LEU A 81 16.27 -16.23 6.52
C LEU A 81 16.07 -17.71 6.87
N GLU A 82 17.06 -18.56 6.62
CA GLU A 82 16.94 -20.02 6.81
C GLU A 82 16.63 -20.41 8.26
N PRO A 83 17.34 -19.90 9.29
CA PRO A 83 17.05 -20.31 10.66
C PRO A 83 15.65 -19.87 11.11
N LYS A 84 15.20 -18.68 10.68
CA LYS A 84 13.84 -18.18 11.01
C LYS A 84 12.75 -19.05 10.40
N LEU A 85 12.90 -19.44 9.14
CA LEU A 85 11.93 -20.33 8.49
C LEU A 85 11.97 -21.73 9.09
N THR A 86 13.15 -22.24 9.42
CA THR A 86 13.31 -23.53 10.09
C THR A 86 12.60 -23.54 11.45
N GLU A 87 12.82 -22.52 12.28
CA GLU A 87 12.18 -22.37 13.58
C GLU A 87 10.66 -22.23 13.50
N ALA A 88 10.16 -21.65 12.41
CA ALA A 88 8.73 -21.51 12.14
C ALA A 88 8.12 -22.74 11.44
N GLY A 89 8.90 -23.79 11.17
CA GLY A 89 8.44 -25.04 10.54
C GLY A 89 8.41 -25.03 9.00
N PHE A 90 8.88 -23.96 8.36
CA PHE A 90 8.91 -23.75 6.91
C PHE A 90 10.21 -24.21 6.24
N GLY A 91 10.93 -25.17 6.84
CA GLY A 91 12.22 -25.65 6.33
C GLY A 91 12.21 -26.12 4.87
N ASN A 92 11.10 -26.73 4.42
CA ASN A 92 10.96 -27.19 3.04
C ASN A 92 10.85 -26.05 2.01
N ASP A 93 10.54 -24.83 2.45
CA ASP A 93 10.31 -23.68 1.58
C ASP A 93 11.55 -22.79 1.48
N ILE A 94 12.66 -23.17 2.14
CA ILE A 94 13.87 -22.34 2.26
C ILE A 94 14.45 -21.96 0.90
N ASP A 95 14.66 -22.94 0.01
CA ASP A 95 15.27 -22.71 -1.30
C ASP A 95 14.44 -21.72 -2.13
N TRP A 96 13.11 -21.88 -2.11
CA TRP A 96 12.20 -20.98 -2.79
C TRP A 96 12.20 -19.58 -2.17
N ALA A 97 12.19 -19.50 -0.84
CA ALA A 97 12.23 -18.24 -0.12
C ALA A 97 13.55 -17.46 -0.36
N GLN A 98 14.67 -18.16 -0.52
CA GLN A 98 15.94 -17.55 -0.90
C GLN A 98 15.90 -17.00 -2.32
N GLN A 99 15.40 -17.78 -3.28
CA GLN A 99 15.24 -17.32 -4.66
C GLN A 99 14.35 -16.08 -4.74
N MET A 100 13.25 -16.07 -3.99
CA MET A 100 12.34 -14.93 -3.93
C MET A 100 12.99 -13.70 -3.28
N LYS A 101 13.73 -13.88 -2.18
CA LYS A 101 14.51 -12.79 -1.56
C LYS A 101 15.49 -12.18 -2.57
N GLU A 102 16.27 -13.02 -3.26
CA GLU A 102 17.24 -12.58 -4.24
C GLU A 102 16.59 -11.90 -5.45
N TYR A 103 15.48 -12.46 -5.94
CA TYR A 103 14.67 -11.87 -7.00
C TYR A 103 14.23 -10.45 -6.65
N TYR A 104 13.68 -10.23 -5.45
CA TYR A 104 13.28 -8.88 -5.05
C TYR A 104 14.47 -7.95 -4.84
N TYR A 105 15.57 -8.47 -4.26
CA TYR A 105 16.79 -7.67 -4.11
C TYR A 105 17.28 -7.18 -5.47
N LYS A 106 17.37 -8.06 -6.47
CA LYS A 106 17.68 -7.68 -7.85
C LYS A 106 16.69 -6.65 -8.39
N LYS A 107 15.39 -6.85 -8.23
CA LYS A 107 14.35 -5.91 -8.69
C LYS A 107 14.51 -4.50 -8.10
N ILE A 108 14.91 -4.38 -6.83
CA ILE A 108 15.13 -3.09 -6.16
C ILE A 108 16.51 -2.47 -6.44
N THR A 109 17.52 -3.27 -6.83
CA THR A 109 18.90 -2.81 -7.08
C THR A 109 19.28 -2.64 -8.55
N GLU A 110 18.76 -3.50 -9.45
CA GLU A 110 19.05 -3.46 -10.89
C GLU A 110 18.50 -2.19 -11.55
N ASN A 111 17.60 -1.50 -10.86
CA ASN A 111 17.15 -0.17 -11.17
C ASN A 111 17.41 0.71 -9.94
N ASN A 112 18.37 1.63 -9.95
CA ASN A 112 18.37 2.74 -8.98
C ASN A 112 17.14 3.61 -9.25
N LEU A 113 15.99 3.13 -8.77
CA LEU A 113 14.63 3.57 -9.02
C LEU A 113 14.49 5.09 -8.87
N SER A 114 13.58 5.71 -9.63
CA SER A 114 13.24 7.12 -9.43
C SER A 114 12.80 7.35 -7.97
N LYS A 115 12.88 8.60 -7.49
CA LYS A 115 12.54 8.92 -6.10
C LYS A 115 11.11 8.51 -5.76
N ALA A 116 10.15 8.68 -6.67
CA ALA A 116 8.78 8.23 -6.46
C ALA A 116 8.67 6.70 -6.40
N THR A 117 9.31 5.97 -7.31
CA THR A 117 9.30 4.51 -7.27
C THR A 117 9.90 3.98 -5.96
N GLN A 118 11.01 4.58 -5.51
CA GLN A 118 11.57 4.27 -4.20
C GLN A 118 10.59 4.52 -3.04
N LYS A 119 9.85 5.64 -3.06
CA LYS A 119 8.83 5.90 -2.04
C LYS A 119 7.71 4.85 -2.07
N ILE A 120 7.29 4.40 -3.25
CA ILE A 120 6.28 3.34 -3.40
C ILE A 120 6.80 2.04 -2.78
N HIS A 121 8.00 1.57 -3.15
CA HIS A 121 8.60 0.37 -2.56
C HIS A 121 8.74 0.47 -1.04
N ALA A 122 9.24 1.60 -0.51
CA ALA A 122 9.32 1.82 0.95
C ALA A 122 7.95 1.79 1.64
N PHE A 123 6.92 2.32 0.99
CA PHE A 123 5.56 2.30 1.51
C PHE A 123 4.99 0.89 1.55
N LEU A 124 5.18 0.11 0.49
CA LEU A 124 4.75 -1.30 0.41
C LEU A 124 5.46 -2.16 1.45
N LEU A 125 6.79 -2.05 1.57
CA LEU A 125 7.57 -2.79 2.56
C LEU A 125 7.12 -2.47 3.99
N ALA A 126 6.83 -1.19 4.29
CA ALA A 126 6.29 -0.80 5.59
C ALA A 126 4.91 -1.42 5.84
N ARG A 127 4.02 -1.39 4.84
CA ARG A 127 2.67 -1.94 4.95
C ARG A 127 2.70 -3.45 5.19
N ILE A 128 3.50 -4.18 4.41
CA ILE A 128 3.71 -5.62 4.55
C ILE A 128 4.26 -5.96 5.93
N CYS A 129 5.29 -5.24 6.39
CA CYS A 129 5.88 -5.44 7.72
C CYS A 129 4.83 -5.30 8.83
N VAL A 130 3.97 -4.28 8.77
CA VAL A 130 2.90 -4.08 9.76
C VAL A 130 1.87 -5.19 9.70
N LEU A 131 1.35 -5.53 8.51
CA LEU A 131 0.34 -6.57 8.34
C LEU A 131 0.85 -7.94 8.80
N PHE A 132 2.09 -8.28 8.46
CA PHE A 132 2.71 -9.54 8.87
C PHE A 132 2.85 -9.61 10.39
N ASN A 133 3.40 -8.58 11.03
CA ASN A 133 3.57 -8.57 12.48
C ASN A 133 2.23 -8.61 13.23
N LEU A 134 1.18 -7.96 12.69
CA LEU A 134 -0.13 -7.92 13.30
C LEU A 134 -0.89 -9.25 13.19
N HIS A 135 -0.79 -9.93 12.05
CA HIS A 135 -1.64 -11.09 11.74
C HIS A 135 -0.91 -12.42 11.77
N ILE A 136 0.36 -12.47 11.35
CA ILE A 136 1.07 -13.73 11.11
C ILE A 136 1.96 -14.09 12.30
N LYS A 137 2.69 -13.12 12.85
CA LYS A 137 3.64 -13.37 13.94
C LYS A 137 2.99 -14.05 15.15
N GLY A 138 1.81 -13.59 15.57
CA GLY A 138 1.06 -14.21 16.66
C GLY A 138 0.69 -15.67 16.36
N ALA A 139 0.16 -15.93 15.16
CA ALA A 139 -0.24 -17.28 14.75
C ALA A 139 0.95 -18.26 14.71
N VAL A 140 2.12 -17.82 14.26
CA VAL A 140 3.33 -18.65 14.29
C VAL A 140 3.73 -18.98 15.74
N ASN A 141 3.71 -17.99 16.63
CA ASN A 141 4.02 -18.18 18.05
C ASN A 141 3.03 -19.10 18.77
N ASP A 142 1.76 -19.07 18.36
CA ASP A 142 0.69 -19.93 18.87
C ASP A 142 0.74 -21.36 18.31
N GLY A 143 1.70 -21.66 17.42
CA GLY A 143 1.88 -23.00 16.85
C GLY A 143 0.80 -23.39 15.84
N VAL A 144 0.17 -22.41 15.19
CA VAL A 144 -0.82 -22.63 14.13
C VAL A 144 -0.19 -23.43 12.98
N SER A 145 -0.99 -24.30 12.33
CA SER A 145 -0.48 -25.12 11.24
C SER A 145 -0.01 -24.29 10.04
N LYS A 146 0.97 -24.82 9.31
CA LYS A 146 1.60 -24.13 8.18
C LYS A 146 0.61 -23.78 7.07
N ASP A 147 -0.34 -24.67 6.79
CA ASP A 147 -1.34 -24.44 5.76
C ASP A 147 -2.25 -23.27 6.15
N VAL A 148 -2.65 -23.19 7.42
CA VAL A 148 -3.42 -22.04 7.93
C VAL A 148 -2.59 -20.76 7.89
N ILE A 149 -1.30 -20.80 8.25
CA ILE A 149 -0.42 -19.63 8.15
C ILE A 149 -0.30 -19.16 6.70
N ARG A 150 -0.18 -20.06 5.72
CA ARG A 150 -0.14 -19.70 4.29
C ARG A 150 -1.42 -19.02 3.85
N GLU A 151 -2.58 -19.57 4.21
CA GLU A 151 -3.88 -18.95 3.94
C GLU A 151 -3.99 -17.57 4.60
N MET A 152 -3.48 -17.41 5.82
CA MET A 152 -3.42 -16.12 6.49
C MET A 152 -2.50 -15.13 5.79
N ILE A 153 -1.33 -15.56 5.29
CA ILE A 153 -0.43 -14.69 4.52
C ILE A 153 -1.15 -14.20 3.26
N ILE A 154 -1.82 -15.10 2.52
CA ILE A 154 -2.60 -14.74 1.34
C ILE A 154 -3.70 -13.74 1.71
N GLY A 155 -4.59 -14.10 2.63
CA GLY A 155 -5.79 -13.30 2.92
C GLY A 155 -5.57 -12.06 3.78
N LYS A 156 -4.50 -11.98 4.57
CA LYS A 156 -4.24 -10.89 5.52
C LYS A 156 -3.04 -10.01 5.17
N VAL A 157 -2.19 -10.44 4.23
CA VAL A 157 -1.02 -9.68 3.81
C VAL A 157 -1.04 -9.43 2.31
N ILE A 158 -1.09 -10.48 1.49
CA ILE A 158 -0.99 -10.35 0.02
C ILE A 158 -2.24 -9.67 -0.55
N GLN A 159 -3.43 -10.20 -0.29
CA GLN A 159 -4.68 -9.66 -0.85
C GLN A 159 -4.91 -8.19 -0.45
N PRO A 160 -4.73 -7.77 0.83
CA PRO A 160 -4.90 -6.36 1.18
C PRO A 160 -3.90 -5.41 0.50
N VAL A 161 -2.70 -5.89 0.18
CA VAL A 161 -1.71 -5.11 -0.58
C VAL A 161 -2.10 -5.06 -2.06
N GLN A 162 -2.57 -6.17 -2.64
CA GLN A 162 -3.10 -6.19 -4.01
C GLN A 162 -4.30 -5.26 -4.18
N ASP A 163 -5.28 -5.33 -3.29
CA ASP A 163 -6.48 -4.49 -3.32
C ASP A 163 -6.11 -2.99 -3.23
N MET A 164 -5.03 -2.67 -2.53
CA MET A 164 -4.49 -1.32 -2.43
C MET A 164 -3.83 -0.85 -3.73
N LEU A 165 -3.08 -1.74 -4.40
CA LEU A 165 -2.49 -1.43 -5.71
C LEU A 165 -3.61 -1.18 -6.73
N GLY A 166 -4.55 -2.13 -6.82
CA GLY A 166 -5.73 -2.06 -7.66
C GLY A 166 -5.42 -1.60 -9.09
N GLU A 167 -6.27 -0.71 -9.61
CA GLU A 167 -6.08 -0.10 -10.94
C GLU A 167 -4.85 0.82 -11.02
N ASN A 168 -4.30 1.23 -9.87
CA ASN A 168 -3.17 2.15 -9.79
C ASN A 168 -1.84 1.40 -9.60
N ASN A 169 -1.74 0.14 -10.06
CA ASN A 169 -0.53 -0.67 -10.00
C ASN A 169 0.53 -0.20 -11.01
N VAL A 170 1.04 1.02 -10.82
CA VAL A 170 1.97 1.67 -11.76
C VAL A 170 3.33 0.98 -11.88
N LEU A 171 3.66 0.10 -10.93
CA LEU A 171 4.91 -0.66 -10.92
C LEU A 171 4.74 -2.11 -11.41
N ASN A 172 3.53 -2.50 -11.84
CA ASN A 172 3.19 -3.87 -12.25
C ASN A 172 3.66 -4.92 -11.23
N LEU A 173 3.30 -4.72 -9.96
CA LEU A 173 3.64 -5.62 -8.87
C LEU A 173 2.55 -6.67 -8.66
N TYR A 174 2.92 -7.93 -8.63
CA TYR A 174 1.99 -9.05 -8.48
C TYR A 174 2.25 -9.87 -7.21
N ASP A 175 1.48 -10.94 -7.00
CA ASP A 175 1.50 -11.72 -5.76
C ASP A 175 2.87 -12.32 -5.47
N ASP A 176 3.60 -12.70 -6.51
CA ASP A 176 4.99 -13.17 -6.45
C ASP A 176 5.93 -12.07 -5.97
N ASP A 177 5.77 -10.83 -6.43
CA ASP A 177 6.54 -9.69 -5.94
C ASP A 177 6.26 -9.39 -4.48
N ILE A 178 5.00 -9.43 -4.05
CA ILE A 178 4.60 -9.20 -2.66
C ILE A 178 5.15 -10.33 -1.77
N THR A 179 5.11 -11.58 -2.26
CA THR A 179 5.72 -12.73 -1.60
C THR A 179 7.22 -12.55 -1.44
N ALA A 180 7.88 -12.10 -2.51
CA ALA A 180 9.30 -11.81 -2.50
C ALA A 180 9.66 -10.68 -1.52
N MET A 181 8.82 -9.65 -1.38
CA MET A 181 8.96 -8.61 -0.35
C MET A 181 8.89 -9.17 1.07
N ILE A 182 8.02 -10.14 1.35
CA ILE A 182 7.93 -10.80 2.68
C ILE A 182 9.25 -11.51 3.01
N TYR A 183 9.79 -12.29 2.07
CA TYR A 183 11.05 -13.00 2.26
C TYR A 183 12.24 -12.05 2.32
N PHE A 184 12.21 -10.95 1.56
CA PHE A 184 13.21 -9.89 1.67
C PHE A 184 13.24 -9.27 3.07
N LEU A 185 12.09 -8.87 3.60
CA LEU A 185 11.97 -8.31 4.96
C LEU A 185 12.35 -9.33 6.06
N THR A 186 12.03 -10.61 5.84
CA THR A 186 12.45 -11.70 6.73
C THR A 186 13.98 -11.81 6.74
N GLY A 187 14.57 -11.81 5.54
CA GLY A 187 16.00 -11.89 5.33
C GLY A 187 16.78 -10.70 5.87
N ASN A 188 16.20 -9.49 5.93
CA ASN A 188 16.85 -8.29 6.47
C ASN A 188 16.47 -8.00 7.94
N CYS A 189 15.79 -8.93 8.61
CA CYS A 189 15.38 -8.85 10.02
C CYS A 189 14.28 -7.83 10.37
N HIS A 190 13.57 -7.26 9.39
CA HIS A 190 12.41 -6.40 9.65
C HIS A 190 11.16 -7.20 10.03
N ILE A 191 11.06 -8.45 9.58
CA ILE A 191 10.02 -9.38 9.99
C ILE A 191 10.64 -10.49 10.83
N ARG A 192 9.96 -10.81 11.93
CA ARG A 192 10.27 -11.95 12.79
C ARG A 192 9.13 -12.94 12.73
N TRP A 193 9.47 -14.18 12.43
CA TRP A 193 8.53 -15.31 12.47
C TRP A 193 8.34 -15.80 13.91
N LYS A 194 9.24 -15.44 14.82
CA LYS A 194 9.18 -15.72 16.26
C LYS A 194 9.58 -14.48 17.06
#